data_AF-A0A2G9URT1-F1
#
_entry.id   AF-A0A2G9URT1-F1
#
_cell.length_a   1.000
_cell.length_b   1.000
_cell.length_c   1.000
_cell.angle_alpha   90.00
_cell.angle_beta   90.00
_cell.angle_gamma   90.00
#
_symmetry.space_group_name_H-M   'P 1'
#
loop_
_entity.id
_entity.type
_entity.pdbx_description
1 polymer ?
#
loop_
_entity_poly.entity_id
_entity_poly.type
_entity_poly.pdbx_seq_one_letter_code
_entity_poly.pdbx_strand_id
1 'polypeptide(L)'
;MDFGDVNSDFTMCDLINPHPKRTRKLFSLIADYTNFYRVAAQVFEKTSSEYDHARLAIEEGMEKNEIQHLSKGVVKSPVRVRNDVDEQRSIIKRLQESCDAERQRILDNNESMSVIEQVSKLLGERQKELERLRDAQAELNLLHHECANSEAQVAEASKYKTQREEALNRLVKLGEEEERSHRRALEVFSTRLQDLRMRKEDLISIMDSLRKNAPTIRDESVQLRNEMVRLRNERTEETELARRYCLELRSRFFDLLEKYHKAEKIFDAQAKAFSETIQNISMGLDDIELAAGDNSSLSD
;
A
#
# COMPACT_ATOMS: atom_id res chain seq x y z
N MET A 1 31.31 61.68 -117.39
CA MET A 1 32.22 60.95 -116.49
C MET A 1 31.67 59.55 -116.35
N ASP A 2 32.40 58.57 -116.88
CA ASP A 2 32.00 57.17 -116.78
C ASP A 2 32.70 56.57 -115.55
N PHE A 3 31.99 56.54 -114.43
CA PHE A 3 32.48 55.93 -113.19
C PHE A 3 32.40 54.38 -113.25
N GLY A 4 31.98 53.80 -114.38
CA GLY A 4 31.52 52.42 -114.52
C GLY A 4 32.51 51.42 -115.08
N ASP A 5 33.79 51.44 -114.69
CA ASP A 5 34.67 50.32 -115.01
C ASP A 5 34.49 49.19 -113.98
N VAL A 6 33.57 48.26 -114.30
CA VAL A 6 33.07 47.17 -113.45
C VAL A 6 34.16 46.19 -112.99
N ASN A 7 35.37 46.24 -113.57
CA ASN A 7 36.52 45.39 -113.20
C ASN A 7 37.57 46.11 -112.33
N SER A 8 37.21 47.21 -111.67
CA SER A 8 38.10 47.93 -110.75
C SER A 8 37.95 47.46 -109.29
N ASP A 9 38.22 46.17 -109.03
CA ASP A 9 38.35 45.61 -107.68
C ASP A 9 39.61 46.16 -106.99
N PHE A 10 39.51 47.38 -106.47
CA PHE A 10 40.51 47.95 -105.57
C PHE A 10 40.28 47.41 -104.17
N THR A 11 41.25 46.66 -103.66
CA THR A 11 41.21 46.10 -102.31
C THR A 11 42.05 46.96 -101.36
N MET A 12 41.76 46.89 -100.05
CA MET A 12 42.58 47.56 -99.03
C MET A 12 44.07 47.18 -99.11
N CYS A 13 44.40 45.99 -99.63
CA CYS A 13 45.77 45.56 -99.86
C CYS A 13 46.51 46.41 -100.90
N ASP A 14 45.81 46.93 -101.92
CA ASP A 14 46.40 47.80 -102.96
C ASP A 14 46.80 49.18 -102.40
N LEU A 15 46.26 49.59 -101.25
CA LEU A 15 46.67 50.79 -100.51
C LEU A 15 47.91 50.56 -99.63
N ILE A 16 48.07 49.33 -99.12
CA ILE A 16 49.17 48.95 -98.23
C ILE A 16 50.42 48.58 -99.04
N ASN A 17 50.27 48.01 -100.24
CA ASN A 17 51.38 47.65 -101.13
C ASN A 17 51.12 48.09 -102.59
N PRO A 18 51.46 49.35 -102.95
CA PRO A 18 50.96 49.98 -104.18
C PRO A 18 51.61 49.42 -105.45
N HIS A 19 50.80 48.85 -106.35
CA HIS A 19 51.23 48.49 -107.70
C HIS A 19 51.11 49.69 -108.67
N PRO A 20 52.18 50.17 -109.31
CA PRO A 20 52.23 51.48 -109.99
C PRO A 20 51.08 51.75 -110.97
N LYS A 21 50.68 50.76 -111.77
CA LYS A 21 49.59 50.90 -112.75
C LYS A 21 48.21 51.05 -112.08
N ARG A 22 47.95 50.28 -111.00
CA ARG A 22 46.69 50.35 -110.25
C ARG A 22 46.63 51.65 -109.45
N THR A 23 47.71 52.00 -108.76
CA THR A 23 47.80 53.25 -107.99
C THR A 23 47.58 54.48 -108.87
N ARG A 24 48.12 54.51 -110.10
CA ARG A 24 47.88 55.63 -111.04
C ARG A 24 46.41 55.74 -111.47
N LYS A 25 45.72 54.61 -111.70
CA LYS A 25 44.29 54.59 -112.05
C LYS A 25 43.43 55.07 -110.88
N LEU A 26 43.76 54.65 -109.65
CA LEU A 26 43.11 55.14 -108.44
C LEU A 26 43.27 56.65 -108.29
N PHE A 27 44.50 57.18 -108.45
CA PHE A 27 44.72 58.63 -108.35
C PHE A 27 44.01 59.43 -109.43
N SER A 28 43.88 58.90 -110.65
CA SER A 28 43.08 59.55 -111.70
C SER A 28 41.60 59.61 -111.32
N LEU A 29 41.06 58.50 -110.81
CA LEU A 29 39.66 58.43 -110.37
C LEU A 29 39.40 59.37 -109.18
N ILE A 30 40.34 59.44 -108.24
CA ILE A 30 40.30 60.38 -107.12
C ILE A 30 40.37 61.82 -107.63
N ALA A 31 41.21 62.13 -108.62
CA ALA A 31 41.28 63.48 -109.19
C ALA A 31 39.98 63.89 -109.89
N ASP A 32 39.38 62.98 -110.67
CA ASP A 32 38.09 63.21 -111.33
C ASP A 32 36.96 63.37 -110.31
N TYR A 33 36.94 62.53 -109.27
CA TYR A 33 36.02 62.66 -108.15
C TYR A 33 36.20 63.99 -107.40
N THR A 34 37.45 64.41 -107.18
CA THR A 34 37.75 65.68 -106.49
C THR A 34 37.25 66.87 -107.30
N ASN A 35 37.42 66.84 -108.63
CA ASN A 35 36.89 67.89 -109.52
C ASN A 35 35.36 67.90 -109.57
N PHE A 36 34.74 66.72 -109.68
CA PHE A 36 33.29 66.61 -109.62
C PHE A 36 32.75 67.11 -108.28
N TYR A 37 33.33 66.66 -107.17
CA TYR A 37 32.96 67.06 -105.82
C TYR A 37 33.13 68.56 -105.63
N ARG A 38 34.19 69.19 -106.16
CA ARG A 38 34.37 70.65 -106.08
C ARG A 38 33.23 71.42 -106.76
N VAL A 39 32.80 70.98 -107.95
CA VAL A 39 31.68 71.62 -108.67
C VAL A 39 30.35 71.33 -108.00
N ALA A 40 30.13 70.08 -107.59
CA ALA A 40 28.94 69.67 -106.86
C ALA A 40 28.81 70.39 -105.51
N ALA A 41 29.91 70.58 -104.79
CA ALA A 41 29.96 71.30 -103.52
C ALA A 41 29.57 72.76 -103.70
N GLN A 42 30.07 73.44 -104.76
CA GLN A 42 29.65 74.83 -105.04
C GLN A 42 28.16 74.94 -105.37
N VAL A 43 27.61 73.99 -106.13
CA VAL A 43 26.17 73.96 -106.40
C VAL A 43 25.40 73.65 -105.12
N PHE A 44 25.88 72.71 -104.30
CA PHE A 44 25.23 72.32 -103.04
C PHE A 44 25.24 73.45 -102.02
N GLU A 45 26.37 74.14 -101.84
CA GLU A 45 26.48 75.32 -100.96
C GLU A 45 25.53 76.44 -101.43
N LYS A 46 25.50 76.72 -102.74
CA LYS A 46 24.59 77.72 -103.29
C LYS A 46 23.13 77.35 -103.03
N THR A 47 22.75 76.11 -103.34
CA THR A 47 21.38 75.62 -103.17
C THR A 47 20.98 75.55 -101.69
N SER A 48 21.91 75.17 -100.81
CA SER A 48 21.71 75.16 -99.35
C SER A 48 21.51 76.57 -98.83
N SER A 49 22.31 77.53 -99.29
CA SER A 49 22.17 78.94 -98.88
C SER A 49 20.84 79.54 -99.33
N GLU A 50 20.37 79.20 -100.53
CA GLU A 50 19.06 79.61 -101.06
C GLU A 50 17.92 78.96 -100.25
N TYR A 51 18.07 77.70 -99.85
CA TYR A 51 17.10 76.99 -99.03
C TYR A 51 17.02 77.55 -97.60
N ASP A 52 18.17 77.84 -96.98
CA ASP A 52 18.23 78.45 -95.65
C ASP A 52 17.60 79.86 -95.65
N HIS A 53 17.83 80.64 -96.71
CA HIS A 53 17.16 81.93 -96.89
C HIS A 53 15.64 81.78 -97.05
N ALA A 54 15.17 80.80 -97.83
CA ALA A 54 13.75 80.54 -98.00
C ALA A 54 13.09 80.06 -96.70
N ARG A 55 13.77 79.20 -95.93
CA ARG A 55 13.29 78.69 -94.64
C ARG A 55 13.17 79.81 -93.61
N LEU A 56 14.18 80.67 -93.48
CA LEU A 56 14.12 81.83 -92.57
C LEU A 56 13.00 82.79 -92.97
N ALA A 57 12.78 83.01 -94.27
CA ALA A 57 11.67 83.84 -94.74
C ALA A 57 10.29 83.23 -94.43
N ILE A 58 10.16 81.90 -94.43
CA ILE A 58 8.93 81.19 -94.04
C ILE A 58 8.71 81.25 -92.53
N GLU A 59 9.74 80.99 -91.72
CA GLU A 59 9.65 81.07 -90.25
C GLU A 59 9.29 82.50 -89.81
N GLU A 60 9.96 83.52 -90.35
CA GLU A 60 9.57 84.92 -90.11
C GLU A 60 8.16 85.24 -90.62
N GLY A 61 7.76 84.67 -91.76
CA GLY A 61 6.42 84.85 -92.32
C GLY A 61 5.34 84.20 -91.45
N MET A 62 5.61 83.05 -90.85
CA MET A 62 4.70 82.35 -89.94
C MET A 62 4.59 83.09 -88.62
N GLU A 63 5.69 83.49 -88.00
CA GLU A 63 5.67 84.27 -86.76
C GLU A 63 4.98 85.62 -86.98
N LYS A 64 5.29 86.33 -88.07
CA LYS A 64 4.60 87.58 -88.43
C LYS A 64 3.11 87.34 -88.65
N ASN A 65 2.71 86.24 -89.30
CA ASN A 65 1.28 85.91 -89.49
C ASN A 65 0.59 85.56 -88.18
N GLU A 66 1.21 84.78 -87.29
CA GLU A 66 0.64 84.42 -85.99
C GLU A 66 0.50 85.64 -85.08
N ILE A 67 1.54 86.49 -85.03
CA ILE A 67 1.49 87.79 -84.37
C ILE A 67 0.44 88.68 -85.01
N GLN A 68 0.28 88.68 -86.34
CA GLN A 68 -0.72 89.49 -87.03
C GLN A 68 -2.16 88.95 -86.84
N HIS A 69 -2.35 87.64 -86.66
CA HIS A 69 -3.63 87.01 -86.35
C HIS A 69 -4.04 87.28 -84.89
N LEU A 70 -3.12 87.13 -83.95
CA LEU A 70 -3.31 87.51 -82.54
C LEU A 70 -3.52 89.02 -82.41
N SER A 71 -2.72 89.84 -83.10
CA SER A 71 -2.86 91.30 -83.19
C SER A 71 -4.19 91.69 -83.82
N LYS A 72 -4.63 91.11 -84.95
CA LYS A 72 -5.94 91.41 -85.55
C LYS A 72 -7.10 90.95 -84.66
N GLY A 73 -6.98 89.84 -83.93
CA GLY A 73 -7.97 89.41 -82.95
C GLY A 73 -8.08 90.39 -81.78
N VAL A 74 -6.94 90.81 -81.24
CA VAL A 74 -6.83 91.82 -80.16
C VAL A 74 -7.26 93.21 -80.62
N VAL A 75 -6.99 93.60 -81.86
CA VAL A 75 -7.35 94.92 -82.42
C VAL A 75 -8.83 94.98 -82.84
N LYS A 76 -9.44 93.85 -83.28
CA LYS A 76 -10.86 93.80 -83.65
C LYS A 76 -11.80 93.66 -82.45
N SER A 77 -11.39 92.95 -81.39
CA SER A 77 -12.14 92.89 -80.12
C SER A 77 -11.23 92.49 -78.96
N PRO A 78 -10.51 93.45 -78.36
CA PRO A 78 -9.65 93.20 -77.20
C PRO A 78 -10.44 92.63 -76.02
N VAL A 79 -11.73 92.98 -75.94
CA VAL A 79 -12.67 92.50 -74.92
C VAL A 79 -12.88 91.00 -75.04
N ARG A 80 -13.02 90.44 -76.25
CA ARG A 80 -13.25 89.00 -76.45
C ARG A 80 -12.05 88.17 -76.01
N VAL A 81 -10.84 88.56 -76.42
CA VAL A 81 -9.60 87.86 -76.00
C VAL A 81 -9.40 87.96 -74.49
N ARG A 82 -9.71 89.11 -73.87
CA ARG A 82 -9.67 89.25 -72.42
C ARG A 82 -10.68 88.33 -71.74
N ASN A 83 -11.91 88.25 -72.25
CA ASN A 83 -12.94 87.35 -71.72
C ASN A 83 -12.53 85.87 -71.84
N ASP A 84 -11.97 85.45 -72.98
CA ASP A 84 -11.50 84.07 -73.19
C ASP A 84 -10.34 83.74 -72.22
N VAL A 85 -9.43 84.69 -71.98
CA VAL A 85 -8.35 84.55 -70.98
C VAL A 85 -8.91 84.49 -69.56
N ASP A 86 -9.91 85.31 -69.23
CA ASP A 86 -10.56 85.32 -67.91
C ASP A 86 -11.36 84.02 -67.69
N GLU A 87 -11.98 83.48 -68.74
CA GLU A 87 -12.64 82.18 -68.72
C GLU A 87 -11.63 81.05 -68.52
N GLN A 88 -10.52 81.05 -69.25
CA GLN A 88 -9.43 80.08 -69.04
C GLN A 88 -8.82 80.19 -67.64
N ARG A 89 -8.61 81.41 -67.12
CA ARG A 89 -8.17 81.61 -65.73
C ARG A 89 -9.17 81.04 -64.73
N SER A 90 -10.47 81.21 -64.99
CA SER A 90 -11.54 80.66 -64.17
C SER A 90 -11.61 79.12 -64.24
N ILE A 91 -11.32 78.54 -65.41
CA ILE A 91 -11.21 77.08 -65.61
C ILE A 91 -9.98 76.55 -64.87
N ILE A 92 -8.82 77.18 -65.03
CA ILE A 92 -7.58 76.81 -64.34
C ILE A 92 -7.78 76.83 -62.84
N LYS A 93 -8.41 77.89 -62.31
CA LYS A 93 -8.68 78.00 -60.87
C LYS A 93 -9.57 76.86 -60.36
N ARG A 94 -10.66 76.53 -61.07
CA ARG A 94 -11.53 75.39 -60.73
C ARG A 94 -10.79 74.05 -60.78
N LEU A 95 -9.93 73.86 -61.77
CA LEU A 95 -9.12 72.64 -61.88
C LEU A 95 -8.09 72.54 -60.75
N GLN A 96 -7.48 73.66 -60.34
CA GLN A 96 -6.58 73.72 -59.19
C GLN A 96 -7.33 73.34 -57.91
N GLU A 97 -8.47 73.96 -57.63
CA GLU A 97 -9.31 73.64 -56.47
C GLU A 97 -9.73 72.15 -56.47
N SER A 98 -10.09 71.60 -57.62
CA SER A 98 -10.40 70.18 -57.78
C SER A 98 -9.19 69.28 -57.51
N CYS A 99 -8.01 69.65 -58.03
CA CYS A 99 -6.78 68.91 -57.83
C CYS A 99 -6.33 68.93 -56.35
N ASP A 100 -6.48 70.07 -55.68
CA ASP A 100 -6.17 70.21 -54.25
C ASP A 100 -7.13 69.38 -53.40
N ALA A 101 -8.43 69.38 -53.73
CA ALA A 101 -9.41 68.53 -53.06
C ALA A 101 -9.12 67.04 -53.25
N GLU A 102 -8.69 66.62 -54.44
CA GLU A 102 -8.31 65.22 -54.69
C GLU A 102 -7.00 64.84 -53.98
N ARG A 103 -6.01 65.75 -53.94
CA ARG A 103 -4.78 65.56 -53.15
C ARG A 103 -5.08 65.35 -51.68
N GLN A 104 -6.00 66.13 -51.11
CA GLN A 104 -6.40 65.96 -49.72
C GLN A 104 -7.07 64.60 -49.50
N ARG A 105 -7.99 64.18 -50.39
CA ARG A 105 -8.61 62.85 -50.31
C ARG A 105 -7.59 61.72 -50.36
N ILE A 106 -6.55 61.84 -51.18
CA ILE A 106 -5.45 60.85 -51.25
C ILE A 106 -4.68 60.80 -49.93
N LEU A 107 -4.41 61.96 -49.31
CA LEU A 107 -3.75 62.02 -48.00
C LEU A 107 -4.60 61.36 -46.91
N ASP A 108 -5.89 61.72 -46.83
CA ASP A 108 -6.82 61.15 -45.84
C ASP A 108 -6.97 59.62 -46.02
N ASN A 109 -6.99 59.14 -47.26
CA ASN A 109 -7.01 57.70 -47.58
C ASN A 109 -5.71 57.01 -47.16
N ASN A 110 -4.55 57.63 -47.37
CA ASN A 110 -3.27 57.08 -46.94
C ASN A 110 -3.19 56.98 -45.40
N GLU A 111 -3.68 57.99 -44.68
CA GLU A 111 -3.79 57.94 -43.21
C GLU A 111 -4.73 56.81 -42.78
N SER A 112 -5.89 56.68 -43.42
CA SER A 112 -6.84 55.60 -43.15
C SER A 112 -6.23 54.21 -43.40
N MET A 113 -5.46 54.04 -44.47
CA MET A 113 -4.73 52.80 -44.75
C MET A 113 -3.70 52.47 -43.67
N SER A 114 -2.97 53.47 -43.17
CA SER A 114 -2.02 53.27 -42.07
C SER A 114 -2.72 52.80 -40.78
N VAL A 115 -3.89 53.36 -40.47
CA VAL A 115 -4.71 52.91 -39.33
C VAL A 115 -5.17 51.47 -39.52
N ILE A 116 -5.63 51.10 -40.71
CA ILE A 116 -6.07 49.72 -41.03
C ILE A 116 -4.92 48.73 -40.86
N GLU A 117 -3.71 49.06 -41.29
CA GLU A 117 -2.53 48.23 -41.11
C GLU A 117 -2.19 48.03 -39.62
N GLN A 118 -2.23 49.10 -38.82
CA GLN A 118 -1.98 49.03 -37.38
C GLN A 118 -3.03 48.17 -36.66
N VAL A 119 -4.32 48.35 -36.99
CA VAL A 119 -5.41 47.55 -36.43
C VAL A 119 -5.25 46.08 -36.83
N SER A 120 -4.90 45.79 -38.08
CA SER A 120 -4.69 44.41 -38.56
C SER A 120 -3.55 43.72 -37.81
N LYS A 121 -2.46 44.46 -37.53
CA LYS A 121 -1.35 43.95 -36.73
C LYS A 121 -1.78 43.62 -35.30
N LEU A 122 -2.48 44.55 -34.63
CA LEU A 122 -2.99 44.33 -33.27
C LEU A 122 -3.98 43.16 -33.22
N LEU A 123 -4.83 43.01 -34.23
CA LEU A 123 -5.79 41.91 -34.31
C LEU A 123 -5.08 40.56 -34.45
N GLY A 124 -4.01 40.49 -35.24
CA GLY A 124 -3.15 39.31 -35.32
C GLY A 124 -2.43 38.98 -34.00
N GLU A 125 -1.98 39.99 -33.25
CA GLU A 125 -1.39 39.79 -31.91
C GLU A 125 -2.42 39.26 -30.91
N ARG A 126 -3.65 39.78 -30.92
CA ARG A 126 -4.75 39.31 -30.06
C ARG A 126 -5.22 37.91 -30.42
N GLN A 127 -5.23 37.56 -31.70
CA GLN A 127 -5.51 36.19 -32.15
C GLN A 127 -4.52 35.19 -31.54
N LYS A 128 -3.22 35.50 -31.59
CA LYS A 128 -2.17 34.66 -30.99
C LYS A 128 -2.30 34.54 -29.48
N GLU A 129 -2.71 35.62 -28.80
CA GLU A 129 -2.95 35.58 -27.36
C GLU A 129 -4.16 34.71 -27.00
N LEU A 130 -5.24 34.77 -27.78
CA LEU A 130 -6.40 33.88 -27.63
C LEU A 130 -6.03 32.40 -27.82
N GLU A 131 -5.17 32.08 -28.78
CA GLU A 131 -4.67 30.72 -28.97
C GLU A 131 -3.89 30.23 -27.73
N ARG A 132 -2.96 31.06 -27.21
CA ARG A 132 -2.23 30.72 -25.97
C ARG A 132 -3.15 30.52 -24.77
N LEU A 133 -4.21 31.33 -24.64
CA LEU A 133 -5.18 31.18 -23.55
C LEU A 133 -5.99 29.88 -23.68
N ARG A 134 -6.31 29.46 -24.91
CA ARG A 134 -6.99 28.17 -25.15
C ARG A 134 -6.07 27.00 -24.80
N ASP A 135 -4.80 27.07 -25.15
CA ASP A 135 -3.82 26.04 -24.80
C ASP A 135 -3.65 25.93 -23.28
N ALA A 136 -3.49 27.07 -22.59
CA ALA A 136 -3.41 27.11 -21.13
C ALA A 136 -4.68 26.57 -20.45
N GLN A 137 -5.86 26.82 -21.03
CA GLN A 137 -7.12 26.26 -20.55
C GLN A 137 -7.19 24.74 -20.74
N ALA A 138 -6.67 24.21 -21.84
CA ALA A 138 -6.58 22.77 -22.07
C ALA A 138 -5.64 22.10 -21.06
N GLU A 139 -4.48 22.71 -20.78
CA GLU A 139 -3.54 22.24 -19.74
C GLU A 139 -4.17 22.25 -18.35
N LEU A 140 -4.89 23.31 -17.98
CA LEU A 140 -5.61 23.38 -16.71
C LEU A 140 -6.67 22.28 -16.57
N ASN A 141 -7.40 21.96 -17.63
CA ASN A 141 -8.39 20.88 -17.62
C ASN A 141 -7.73 19.50 -17.42
N LEU A 142 -6.56 19.27 -18.04
CA LEU A 142 -5.77 18.05 -17.84
C LEU A 142 -5.31 17.94 -16.38
N LEU A 143 -4.69 18.99 -15.84
CA LEU A 143 -4.25 19.03 -14.44
C LEU A 143 -5.41 18.84 -13.46
N HIS A 144 -6.58 19.41 -13.75
CA HIS A 144 -7.76 19.21 -12.93
C HIS A 144 -8.20 17.74 -12.90
N HIS A 145 -8.15 17.06 -14.05
CA HIS A 145 -8.46 15.63 -14.12
C HIS A 145 -7.43 14.77 -13.38
N GLU A 146 -6.14 15.10 -13.49
CA GLU A 146 -5.05 14.44 -12.75
C GLU A 146 -5.18 14.63 -11.22
N CYS A 147 -5.57 15.83 -10.77
CA CYS A 147 -5.85 16.11 -9.37
C CYS A 147 -7.01 15.25 -8.87
N ALA A 148 -8.11 15.20 -9.61
CA ALA A 148 -9.27 14.36 -9.24
C ALA A 148 -8.91 12.87 -9.15
N ASN A 149 -8.07 12.38 -10.08
CA ASN A 149 -7.59 11.00 -10.04
C ASN A 149 -6.69 10.75 -8.82
N SER A 150 -5.81 11.69 -8.50
CA SER A 150 -4.93 11.61 -7.32
C SER A 150 -5.74 11.65 -6.02
N GLU A 151 -6.77 12.48 -5.92
CA GLU A 151 -7.71 12.52 -4.78
C GLU A 151 -8.43 11.18 -4.59
N ALA A 152 -8.88 10.55 -5.69
CA ALA A 152 -9.51 9.23 -5.64
C ALA A 152 -8.54 8.16 -5.11
N GLN A 153 -7.28 8.17 -5.56
CA GLN A 153 -6.24 7.26 -5.07
C GLN A 153 -5.94 7.47 -3.59
N VAL A 154 -5.88 8.72 -3.12
CA VAL A 154 -5.69 9.04 -1.70
C VAL A 154 -6.86 8.56 -0.85
N ALA A 155 -8.09 8.72 -1.34
CA ALA A 155 -9.29 8.23 -0.66
C ALA A 155 -9.29 6.69 -0.55
N GLU A 156 -8.89 5.99 -1.61
CA GLU A 156 -8.76 4.54 -1.62
C GLU A 156 -7.66 4.05 -0.65
N ALA A 157 -6.46 4.67 -0.70
CA ALA A 157 -5.38 4.37 0.22
C ALA A 157 -5.78 4.60 1.69
N SER A 158 -6.56 5.66 1.95
CA SER A 158 -7.09 5.95 3.29
C SER A 158 -8.06 4.85 3.76
N LYS A 159 -8.94 4.34 2.89
CA LYS A 159 -9.82 3.20 3.22
C LYS A 159 -9.01 1.95 3.58
N TYR A 160 -7.99 1.62 2.78
CA TYR A 160 -7.11 0.49 3.06
C TYR A 160 -6.35 0.64 4.39
N LYS A 161 -5.87 1.85 4.69
CA LYS A 161 -5.24 2.16 5.97
C LYS A 161 -6.19 1.89 7.14
N THR A 162 -7.41 2.42 7.10
CA THR A 162 -8.42 2.21 8.16
C THR A 162 -8.73 0.73 8.35
N GLN A 163 -8.94 -0.03 7.27
CA GLN A 163 -9.20 -1.47 7.36
C GLN A 163 -8.03 -2.24 8.00
N ARG A 164 -6.79 -1.85 7.69
CA ARG A 164 -5.58 -2.46 8.25
C ARG A 164 -5.41 -2.10 9.73
N GLU A 165 -5.71 -0.87 10.13
CA GLU A 165 -5.72 -0.44 11.53
C GLU A 165 -6.77 -1.21 12.34
N GLU A 166 -7.98 -1.40 11.81
CA GLU A 166 -9.01 -2.22 12.45
C GLU A 166 -8.61 -3.69 12.59
N ALA A 167 -7.98 -4.26 11.55
CA ALA A 167 -7.45 -5.62 11.60
C ALA A 167 -6.34 -5.76 12.66
N LEU A 168 -5.42 -4.80 12.73
CA LEU A 168 -4.37 -4.77 13.75
C LEU A 168 -4.96 -4.66 15.16
N ASN A 169 -5.94 -3.77 15.36
CA ASN A 169 -6.62 -3.62 16.66
C ASN A 169 -7.33 -4.91 17.10
N ARG A 170 -7.91 -5.69 16.16
CA ARG A 170 -8.46 -7.02 16.44
C ARG A 170 -7.39 -8.01 16.89
N LEU A 171 -6.24 -8.05 16.20
CA LEU A 171 -5.12 -8.92 16.56
C LEU A 171 -4.53 -8.58 17.92
N VAL A 172 -4.37 -7.29 18.22
CA VAL A 172 -3.89 -6.83 19.53
C VAL A 172 -4.83 -7.30 20.65
N LYS A 173 -6.14 -7.11 20.50
CA LYS A 173 -7.13 -7.59 21.48
C LYS A 173 -7.07 -9.09 21.70
N LEU A 174 -6.95 -9.87 20.62
CA LEU A 174 -6.81 -11.33 20.71
C LEU A 174 -5.52 -11.72 21.46
N GLY A 175 -4.41 -11.06 21.16
CA GLY A 175 -3.14 -11.28 21.85
C GLY A 175 -3.23 -10.95 23.35
N GLU A 176 -3.88 -9.85 23.72
CA GLU A 176 -4.11 -9.48 25.12
C GLU A 176 -5.02 -10.48 25.86
N GLU A 177 -6.02 -11.04 25.18
CA GLU A 177 -6.89 -12.08 25.74
C GLU A 177 -6.14 -13.39 25.96
N GLU A 178 -5.29 -13.79 25.02
CA GLU A 178 -4.43 -14.96 25.10
C GLU A 178 -3.41 -14.80 26.24
N GLU A 179 -2.76 -13.64 26.33
CA GLU A 179 -1.84 -13.31 27.43
C GLU A 179 -2.55 -13.38 28.80
N ARG A 180 -3.75 -12.80 28.93
CA ARG A 180 -4.57 -12.89 30.14
C ARG A 180 -4.96 -14.33 30.47
N SER A 181 -5.24 -15.15 29.45
CA SER A 181 -5.52 -16.58 29.62
C SER A 181 -4.31 -17.33 30.18
N HIS A 182 -3.13 -17.13 29.57
CA HIS A 182 -1.89 -17.74 30.04
C HIS A 182 -1.51 -17.30 31.44
N ARG A 183 -1.66 -16.02 31.77
CA ARG A 183 -1.38 -15.50 33.12
C ARG A 183 -2.25 -16.18 34.17
N ARG A 184 -3.56 -16.32 33.91
CA ARG A 184 -4.49 -17.07 34.79
C ARG A 184 -4.09 -18.54 34.93
N ALA A 185 -3.68 -19.19 33.84
CA ALA A 185 -3.22 -20.58 33.89
C ALA A 185 -1.95 -20.72 34.74
N LEU A 186 -0.99 -19.80 34.59
CA LEU A 186 0.24 -19.78 35.39
C LEU A 186 -0.05 -19.59 36.88
N GLU A 187 -1.00 -18.72 37.25
CA GLU A 187 -1.44 -18.55 38.64
C GLU A 187 -1.99 -19.87 39.22
N VAL A 188 -2.86 -20.56 38.47
CA VAL A 188 -3.41 -21.86 38.89
C VAL A 188 -2.33 -22.93 39.03
N PHE A 189 -1.37 -22.99 38.11
CA PHE A 189 -0.27 -23.94 38.22
C PHE A 189 0.69 -23.59 39.37
N SER A 190 0.91 -22.32 39.63
CA SER A 190 1.75 -21.84 40.73
C SER A 190 1.14 -22.22 42.09
N THR A 191 -0.15 -21.95 42.29
CA THR A 191 -0.85 -22.35 43.53
C THR A 191 -0.84 -23.86 43.71
N ARG A 192 -1.12 -24.61 42.63
CA ARG A 192 -1.06 -26.08 42.68
C ARG A 192 0.33 -26.60 43.02
N LEU A 193 1.38 -26.00 42.48
CA LEU A 193 2.76 -26.37 42.78
C LEU A 193 3.09 -26.11 44.25
N GLN A 194 2.64 -24.99 44.80
CA GLN A 194 2.82 -24.67 46.22
C GLN A 194 2.09 -25.67 47.12
N ASP A 195 0.84 -26.02 46.82
CA ASP A 195 0.07 -27.03 47.56
C ASP A 195 0.78 -28.39 47.57
N LEU A 196 1.31 -28.82 46.42
CA LEU A 196 2.04 -30.07 46.30
C LEU A 196 3.36 -30.04 47.08
N ARG A 197 4.05 -28.89 47.14
CA ARG A 197 5.25 -28.72 47.95
C ARG A 197 4.93 -28.86 49.45
N MET A 198 3.88 -28.19 49.93
CA MET A 198 3.44 -28.31 51.33
C MET A 198 3.06 -29.75 51.67
N ARG A 199 2.26 -30.41 50.82
CA ARG A 199 1.89 -31.83 51.02
C ARG A 199 3.10 -32.76 51.05
N LYS A 200 4.11 -32.50 50.21
CA LYS A 200 5.36 -33.25 50.21
C LYS A 200 6.09 -33.08 51.55
N GLU A 201 6.18 -31.85 52.06
CA GLU A 201 6.81 -31.55 53.36
C GLU A 201 6.05 -32.21 54.52
N ASP A 202 4.72 -32.17 54.51
CA ASP A 202 3.88 -32.85 55.49
C ASP A 202 4.12 -34.37 55.49
N LEU A 203 4.17 -34.99 54.30
CA LEU A 203 4.45 -36.42 54.17
C LEU A 203 5.85 -36.78 54.67
N ILE A 204 6.86 -35.95 54.41
CA ILE A 204 8.21 -36.14 54.95
C ILE A 204 8.17 -36.11 56.48
N SER A 205 7.50 -35.12 57.08
CA SER A 205 7.34 -35.00 58.53
C SER A 205 6.63 -36.23 59.15
N ILE A 206 5.54 -36.69 58.52
CA ILE A 206 4.84 -37.91 58.94
C ILE A 206 5.76 -39.12 58.85
N MET A 207 6.48 -39.30 57.74
CA MET A 207 7.42 -40.40 57.57
C MET A 207 8.53 -40.39 58.63
N ASP A 208 9.07 -39.22 58.95
CA ASP A 208 10.11 -39.08 59.97
C ASP A 208 9.57 -39.41 61.37
N SER A 209 8.36 -38.95 61.70
CA SER A 209 7.71 -39.30 62.97
C SER A 209 7.45 -40.81 63.10
N LEU A 210 6.95 -41.45 62.05
CA LEU A 210 6.73 -42.90 62.00
C LEU A 210 8.05 -43.65 62.13
N ARG A 211 9.10 -43.21 61.43
CA ARG A 211 10.44 -43.81 61.53
C ARG A 211 11.01 -43.69 62.95
N LYS A 212 10.79 -42.55 63.62
CA LYS A 212 11.24 -42.31 65.00
C LYS A 212 10.47 -43.18 66.01
N ASN A 213 9.17 -43.37 65.80
CA ASN A 213 8.30 -44.12 66.73
C ASN A 213 8.27 -45.63 66.46
N ALA A 214 8.67 -46.08 65.27
CA ALA A 214 8.65 -47.50 64.89
C ALA A 214 9.44 -48.43 65.84
N PRO A 215 10.63 -48.06 66.36
CA PRO A 215 11.34 -48.87 67.34
C PRO A 215 10.54 -49.02 68.63
N THR A 216 10.00 -47.92 69.17
CA THR A 216 9.21 -47.92 70.41
C THR A 216 7.99 -48.82 70.30
N ILE A 217 7.21 -48.71 69.22
CA ILE A 217 6.04 -49.56 68.98
C ILE A 217 6.45 -51.04 68.85
N ARG A 218 7.59 -51.32 68.21
CA ARG A 218 8.11 -52.68 68.08
C ARG A 218 8.52 -53.25 69.44
N ASP A 219 9.20 -52.46 70.26
CA ASP A 219 9.66 -52.85 71.58
C ASP A 219 8.47 -53.10 72.52
N GLU A 220 7.48 -52.20 72.53
CA GLU A 220 6.22 -52.39 73.27
C GLU A 220 5.48 -53.66 72.83
N SER A 221 5.40 -53.93 71.52
CA SER A 221 4.79 -55.16 71.00
C SER A 221 5.54 -56.42 71.44
N VAL A 222 6.87 -56.38 71.50
CA VAL A 222 7.70 -57.50 71.99
C VAL A 222 7.50 -57.68 73.49
N GLN A 223 7.48 -56.60 74.27
CA GLN A 223 7.23 -56.65 75.71
C GLN A 223 5.84 -57.25 76.01
N LEU A 224 4.79 -56.77 75.34
CA LEU A 224 3.44 -57.33 75.49
C LEU A 224 3.39 -58.82 75.13
N ARG A 225 4.10 -59.24 74.07
CA ARG A 225 4.17 -60.66 73.70
C ARG A 225 4.85 -61.50 74.78
N ASN A 226 5.96 -61.02 75.33
CA ASN A 226 6.68 -61.71 76.40
C ASN A 226 5.81 -61.82 77.67
N GLU A 227 5.10 -60.75 78.02
CA GLU A 227 4.20 -60.74 79.17
C GLU A 227 3.01 -61.70 78.99
N MET A 228 2.43 -61.74 77.79
CA MET A 228 1.39 -62.72 77.45
C MET A 228 1.89 -64.18 77.58
N VAL A 229 3.15 -64.44 77.21
CA VAL A 229 3.76 -65.77 77.40
C VAL A 229 3.97 -66.06 78.88
N ARG A 230 4.47 -65.11 79.67
CA ARG A 230 4.64 -65.25 81.12
C ARG A 230 3.32 -65.59 81.80
N LEU A 231 2.28 -64.78 81.57
CA LEU A 231 0.94 -64.99 82.14
C LEU A 231 0.33 -66.32 81.71
N ARG A 232 0.57 -66.76 80.46
CA ARG A 232 0.12 -68.08 79.99
C ARG A 232 0.80 -69.22 80.74
N ASN A 233 2.11 -69.10 81.00
CA ASN A 233 2.86 -70.11 81.74
C ASN A 233 2.39 -70.17 83.19
N GLU A 234 2.28 -69.02 83.87
CA GLU A 234 1.77 -68.92 85.25
C GLU A 234 0.38 -69.55 85.38
N ARG A 235 -0.55 -69.21 84.48
CA ARG A 235 -1.88 -69.82 84.46
C ARG A 235 -1.81 -71.35 84.28
N THR A 236 -0.87 -71.84 83.47
CA THR A 236 -0.71 -73.28 83.23
C THR A 236 -0.21 -73.98 84.50
N GLU A 237 0.79 -73.40 85.17
CA GLU A 237 1.32 -73.90 86.45
C GLU A 237 0.27 -73.90 87.56
N GLU A 238 -0.51 -72.82 87.70
CA GLU A 238 -1.62 -72.74 88.65
C GLU A 238 -2.69 -73.80 88.36
N THR A 239 -3.01 -74.01 87.07
CA THR A 239 -3.98 -75.04 86.66
C THR A 239 -3.47 -76.44 86.98
N GLU A 240 -2.18 -76.71 86.76
CA GLU A 240 -1.56 -77.98 87.13
C GLU A 240 -1.55 -78.19 88.65
N LEU A 241 -1.22 -77.16 89.42
CA LEU A 241 -1.20 -77.20 90.87
C LEU A 241 -2.61 -77.49 91.42
N ALA A 242 -3.63 -76.77 90.93
CA ALA A 242 -5.03 -77.01 91.27
C ALA A 242 -5.45 -78.44 90.91
N ARG A 243 -5.05 -78.94 89.75
CA ARG A 243 -5.32 -80.33 89.33
C ARG A 243 -4.68 -81.35 90.27
N ARG A 244 -3.44 -81.13 90.71
CA ARG A 244 -2.77 -81.99 91.70
C ARG A 244 -3.53 -82.01 93.04
N TYR A 245 -3.91 -80.85 93.55
CA TYR A 245 -4.71 -80.77 94.79
C TYR A 245 -6.06 -81.48 94.66
N CYS A 246 -6.77 -81.32 93.54
CA CYS A 246 -8.02 -82.04 93.30
C CYS A 246 -7.82 -83.56 93.25
N LEU A 247 -6.73 -84.05 92.65
CA LEU A 247 -6.40 -85.48 92.62
C LEU A 247 -6.06 -86.02 94.01
N GLU A 248 -5.29 -85.26 94.81
CA GLU A 248 -4.96 -85.64 96.20
C GLU A 248 -6.22 -85.68 97.07
N LEU A 249 -7.07 -84.65 96.99
CA LEU A 249 -8.34 -84.61 97.71
C LEU A 249 -9.23 -85.79 97.33
N ARG A 250 -9.30 -86.13 96.03
CA ARG A 250 -10.03 -87.30 95.55
C ARG A 250 -9.48 -88.59 96.16
N SER A 251 -8.17 -88.76 96.22
CA SER A 251 -7.53 -89.92 96.84
C SER A 251 -7.89 -90.04 98.32
N ARG A 252 -7.78 -88.94 99.09
CA ARG A 252 -8.16 -88.92 100.50
C ARG A 252 -9.64 -89.25 100.71
N PHE A 253 -10.51 -88.80 99.81
CA PHE A 253 -11.94 -89.10 99.85
C PHE A 253 -12.21 -90.59 99.62
N PHE A 254 -11.51 -91.22 98.67
CA PHE A 254 -11.57 -92.67 98.46
C PHE A 254 -11.06 -93.46 99.66
N ASP A 255 -9.93 -93.06 100.25
CA ASP A 255 -9.39 -93.71 101.46
C ASP A 255 -10.37 -93.61 102.63
N LEU A 256 -11.04 -92.47 102.78
CA LEU A 256 -12.06 -92.27 103.82
C LEU A 256 -13.29 -93.14 103.58
N LEU A 257 -13.77 -93.23 102.33
CA LEU A 257 -14.87 -94.12 101.94
C LEU A 257 -14.51 -95.59 102.22
N GLU A 258 -13.30 -96.03 101.90
CA GLU A 258 -12.86 -97.40 102.18
C GLU A 258 -12.84 -97.69 103.69
N LYS A 259 -12.33 -96.75 104.49
CA LYS A 259 -12.37 -96.83 105.96
C LYS A 259 -13.80 -96.88 106.49
N TYR A 260 -14.70 -96.05 105.95
CA TYR A 260 -16.10 -96.04 106.32
C TYR A 260 -16.77 -97.38 106.02
N HIS A 261 -16.54 -97.93 104.82
CA HIS A 261 -17.09 -99.23 104.41
C HIS A 261 -16.55 -100.40 105.26
N LYS A 262 -15.29 -100.32 105.69
CA LYS A 262 -14.73 -101.28 106.67
C LYS A 262 -15.41 -101.15 108.03
N ALA A 263 -15.63 -99.93 108.52
CA ALA A 263 -16.33 -99.69 109.78
C ALA A 263 -17.79 -100.14 109.72
N GLU A 264 -18.47 -99.91 108.60
CA GLU A 264 -19.83 -100.40 108.31
C GLU A 264 -19.89 -101.92 108.37
N LYS A 265 -18.96 -102.64 107.73
CA LYS A 265 -18.87 -104.11 107.84
C LYS A 265 -18.66 -104.61 109.27
N ILE A 266 -17.82 -103.91 110.05
CA ILE A 266 -17.59 -104.25 111.46
C ILE A 266 -18.87 -104.02 112.27
N PHE A 267 -19.55 -102.88 112.04
CA PHE A 267 -20.81 -102.56 112.68
C PHE A 267 -21.89 -103.59 112.35
N ASP A 268 -22.07 -103.94 111.08
CA ASP A 268 -23.03 -104.96 110.64
C ASP A 268 -22.72 -106.33 111.24
N ALA A 269 -21.45 -106.72 111.30
CA ALA A 269 -21.04 -107.96 111.96
C ALA A 269 -21.35 -107.95 113.47
N GLN A 270 -21.12 -106.83 114.15
CA GLN A 270 -21.46 -106.65 115.56
C GLN A 270 -22.98 -106.62 115.78
N ALA A 271 -23.74 -105.95 114.92
CA ALA A 271 -25.19 -105.89 114.97
C ALA A 271 -25.81 -107.27 114.72
N LYS A 272 -25.23 -108.07 113.82
CA LYS A 272 -25.62 -109.45 113.56
C LYS A 272 -25.34 -110.35 114.76
N ALA A 273 -24.14 -110.26 115.35
CA ALA A 273 -23.81 -111.00 116.57
C ALA A 273 -24.72 -110.60 117.75
N PHE A 274 -25.06 -109.32 117.87
CA PHE A 274 -26.02 -108.83 118.86
C PHE A 274 -27.42 -109.40 118.61
N SER A 275 -27.88 -109.41 117.35
CA SER A 275 -29.16 -110.00 116.97
C SER A 275 -29.22 -111.50 117.24
N GLU A 276 -28.16 -112.25 116.93
CA GLU A 276 -28.03 -113.68 117.26
C GLU A 276 -28.05 -113.91 118.77
N THR A 277 -27.43 -113.02 119.56
CA THR A 277 -27.47 -113.09 121.02
C THR A 277 -28.89 -112.87 121.56
N ILE A 278 -29.61 -111.88 121.02
CA ILE A 278 -31.03 -111.65 121.37
C ILE A 278 -31.88 -112.86 120.96
N GLN A 279 -31.63 -113.43 119.79
CA GLN A 279 -32.37 -114.58 119.29
C GLN A 279 -32.13 -115.83 120.17
N ASN A 280 -30.89 -116.05 120.62
CA ASN A 280 -30.55 -117.10 121.57
C ASN A 280 -31.18 -116.87 122.96
N ILE A 281 -31.29 -115.62 123.42
CA ILE A 281 -32.01 -115.28 124.65
C ILE A 281 -33.52 -115.54 124.47
N SER A 282 -34.09 -115.19 123.31
CA SER A 282 -35.49 -115.49 122.97
C SER A 282 -35.76 -116.99 122.94
N MET A 283 -34.89 -117.79 122.29
CA MET A 283 -35.03 -119.25 122.30
C MET A 283 -34.87 -119.84 123.70
N GLY A 284 -33.96 -119.30 124.51
CA GLY A 284 -33.82 -119.70 125.91
C GLY A 284 -35.02 -119.33 126.77
N LEU A 285 -35.77 -118.28 126.43
CA LEU A 285 -37.03 -117.93 127.07
C LEU A 285 -38.18 -118.85 126.60
N ASP A 286 -38.22 -119.21 125.32
CA ASP A 286 -39.20 -120.16 124.76
C ASP A 286 -39.01 -121.58 125.36
N ASP A 287 -37.76 -122.00 125.59
CA ASP A 287 -37.43 -123.28 126.25
C ASP A 287 -37.84 -123.29 127.75
N ILE A 288 -37.82 -122.13 128.41
CA ILE A 288 -38.32 -121.96 129.79
C ILE A 288 -39.87 -121.97 129.80
N GLU A 289 -40.51 -121.43 128.77
CA GLU A 289 -41.96 -121.40 128.63
C GLU A 289 -42.55 -122.80 128.35
N LEU A 290 -41.85 -123.64 127.57
CA LEU A 290 -42.21 -125.05 127.35
C LEU A 290 -42.00 -125.94 128.58
N ALA A 291 -40.99 -125.66 129.42
CA ALA A 291 -40.78 -126.37 130.68
C ALA A 291 -41.82 -126.01 131.76
N ALA A 292 -42.46 -124.85 131.66
CA ALA A 292 -43.51 -124.41 132.58
C ALA A 292 -44.94 -124.83 132.16
N GLY A 293 -45.12 -125.33 130.92
CA GLY A 293 -46.43 -125.53 130.31
C GLY A 293 -47.12 -126.88 130.49
N ASP A 294 -46.40 -127.94 130.90
CA ASP A 294 -47.01 -129.29 131.07
C ASP A 294 -46.81 -129.89 132.47
N ASN A 295 -46.60 -129.00 133.46
CA ASN A 295 -46.92 -129.27 134.87
C ASN A 295 -48.35 -128.77 135.16
N SER A 296 -49.35 -129.45 134.60
CA SER A 296 -50.72 -129.36 135.09
C SER A 296 -51.54 -130.62 134.83
N SER A 297 -51.24 -131.71 135.56
CA SER A 297 -52.30 -132.56 136.16
C SER A 297 -51.77 -133.56 137.20
N LEU A 298 -50.97 -133.07 138.14
CA LEU A 298 -51.20 -133.08 139.58
C LEU A 298 -50.14 -132.09 140.10
N SER A 299 -50.55 -131.13 140.92
CA SER A 299 -49.68 -130.03 141.34
C SER A 299 -48.64 -130.55 142.33
N ASP A 300 -47.60 -131.18 141.80
CA ASP A 300 -46.44 -131.76 142.47
C ASP A 300 -45.52 -132.39 141.40
#